data_AF-C7YXR4-F1
#
_entry.id   AF-C7YXR4-F1
#
_cell.length_a   1.000
_cell.length_b   1.000
_cell.length_c   1.000
_cell.angle_alpha   90.00
_cell.angle_beta   90.00
_cell.angle_gamma   90.00
#
_symmetry.space_group_name_H-M   'P 1'
#
loop_
_entity.id
_entity.type
_entity.pdbx_description
1 polymer ?
#
loop_
_entity_poly.entity_id
_entity_poly.type
_entity_poly.pdbx_seq_one_letter_code
_entity_poly.pdbx_strand_id
1 'polypeptide(L)'
;MPRVTGLALHDHPAYQRYLEGEPGNPGTVKRWSGLTPFERDEQGRIVLPMGERFCRMPHRGGDGIQLCSKDGLFSGYQNLKGHIRMTHKEVIAPAHRGASTQAEIDDTTNYYTLLVARLTGADDGEGEIATPRKASGESVVV
;
A
#
# COMPACT_ATOMS: atom_id res chain seq x y z
N MET A 1 5.56 -0.68 -21.50
CA MET A 1 5.25 -1.93 -20.78
C MET A 1 3.78 -2.27 -21.03
N PRO A 2 3.42 -3.53 -21.33
CA PRO A 2 2.03 -3.88 -21.63
C PRO A 2 1.15 -3.70 -20.39
N ARG A 3 0.11 -2.87 -20.50
CA ARG A 3 -0.94 -2.73 -19.50
C ARG A 3 -1.75 -4.02 -19.47
N VAL A 4 -1.77 -4.71 -18.34
CA VAL A 4 -2.57 -5.91 -18.16
C VAL A 4 -3.99 -5.48 -17.77
N THR A 5 -4.78 -5.07 -18.75
CA THR A 5 -6.17 -4.61 -18.57
C THR A 5 -7.07 -5.75 -18.08
N GLY A 6 -7.84 -5.52 -17.00
CA GLY A 6 -9.00 -6.35 -16.63
C GLY A 6 -8.80 -7.47 -15.60
N LEU A 7 -7.62 -7.60 -14.98
CA LEU A 7 -7.44 -8.48 -13.82
C LEU A 7 -7.89 -7.77 -12.54
N ALA A 8 -8.65 -8.47 -11.70
CA ALA A 8 -8.89 -7.99 -10.34
C ALA A 8 -7.55 -7.87 -9.63
N LEU A 9 -7.39 -6.88 -8.75
CA LEU A 9 -6.13 -6.66 -8.01
C LEU A 9 -5.58 -7.95 -7.39
N HIS A 10 -6.49 -8.79 -6.86
CA HIS A 10 -6.17 -10.07 -6.24
C HIS A 10 -5.51 -11.07 -7.18
N ASP A 11 -5.76 -11.02 -8.47
CA ASP A 11 -5.19 -11.96 -9.44
C ASP A 11 -3.87 -11.44 -10.05
N HIS A 12 -3.44 -10.22 -9.70
CA HIS A 12 -2.22 -9.66 -10.26
C HIS A 12 -0.96 -10.27 -9.60
N PRO A 13 0.03 -10.76 -10.38
CA PRO A 13 1.18 -11.47 -9.84
C PRO A 13 2.03 -10.61 -8.91
N ALA A 14 2.19 -9.32 -9.19
CA ALA A 14 2.93 -8.43 -8.29
C ALA A 14 2.22 -8.24 -6.94
N TYR A 15 0.89 -8.17 -6.93
CA TYR A 15 0.15 -8.05 -5.67
C TYR A 15 0.19 -9.37 -4.89
N GLN A 16 0.07 -10.51 -5.56
CA GLN A 16 0.28 -11.81 -4.93
C GLN A 16 1.69 -11.91 -4.31
N ARG A 17 2.73 -11.53 -5.07
CA ARG A 17 4.11 -11.49 -4.57
C ARG A 17 4.27 -10.58 -3.37
N TYR A 18 3.62 -9.41 -3.40
CA TYR A 18 3.61 -8.51 -2.26
C TYR A 18 3.03 -9.18 -1.00
N LEU A 19 1.90 -9.89 -1.15
CA LEU A 19 1.22 -10.60 -0.07
C LEU A 19 1.98 -11.84 0.45
N GLU A 20 2.88 -12.42 -0.33
CA GLU A 20 3.79 -13.48 0.15
C GLU A 20 4.77 -12.98 1.21
N GLY A 21 5.01 -11.66 1.24
CA GLY A 21 5.90 -11.04 2.22
C GLY A 21 7.37 -11.27 1.93
N GLU A 22 8.21 -10.93 2.92
CA GLU A 22 9.66 -11.11 2.81
C GLU A 22 10.05 -12.59 2.71
N PRO A 23 10.85 -12.99 1.69
CA PRO A 23 11.31 -14.36 1.56
C PRO A 23 12.19 -14.78 2.76
N GLY A 24 12.05 -16.03 3.21
CA GLY A 24 12.95 -16.61 4.22
C GLY A 24 12.31 -17.00 5.55
N ASN A 25 10.98 -16.83 5.71
CA ASN A 25 10.27 -17.28 6.91
C ASN A 25 9.23 -18.38 6.57
N PRO A 26 9.62 -19.67 6.57
CA PRO A 26 8.68 -20.75 6.29
C PRO A 26 7.59 -20.79 7.38
N GLY A 27 6.33 -20.62 6.98
CA GLY A 27 5.15 -20.73 7.85
C GLY A 27 4.61 -19.42 8.42
N THR A 28 5.29 -18.28 8.24
CA THR A 28 4.73 -16.96 8.60
C THR A 28 5.05 -15.91 7.55
N VAL A 29 4.00 -15.32 6.97
CA VAL A 29 4.14 -14.16 6.08
C VAL A 29 4.52 -12.94 6.91
N LYS A 30 5.68 -12.35 6.63
CA LYS A 30 6.17 -11.14 7.28
C LYS A 30 6.25 -9.97 6.30
N ARG A 31 6.04 -8.77 6.83
CA ARG A 31 6.20 -7.51 6.13
C ARG A 31 7.63 -7.37 5.62
N TRP A 32 7.77 -6.85 4.40
CA TRP A 32 9.06 -6.52 3.80
C TRP A 32 9.84 -5.48 4.60
N SER A 33 11.14 -5.71 4.81
CA SER A 33 12.03 -4.81 5.57
C SER A 33 12.23 -3.44 4.93
N GLY A 34 12.18 -3.34 3.59
CA GLY A 34 12.35 -2.09 2.84
C GLY A 34 11.09 -1.21 2.71
N LEU A 35 10.00 -1.54 3.41
CA LEU A 35 8.77 -0.76 3.31
C LEU A 35 8.88 0.58 4.03
N THR A 36 8.45 1.64 3.35
CA THR A 36 8.36 2.98 3.92
C THR A 36 7.03 3.20 4.64
N PRO A 37 6.95 4.16 5.58
CA PRO A 37 5.70 4.56 6.17
C PRO A 37 4.64 4.95 5.14
N PHE A 38 3.36 4.90 5.55
CA PHE A 38 2.29 5.42 4.71
C PHE A 38 2.46 6.92 4.46
N GLU A 39 2.12 7.34 3.25
CA GLU A 39 1.99 8.75 2.92
C GLU A 39 0.84 9.39 3.70
N ARG A 40 0.94 10.70 3.87
CA ARG A 40 -0.12 11.54 4.43
C ARG A 40 -0.67 12.47 3.36
N ASP A 41 -1.97 12.70 3.40
CA ASP A 41 -2.59 13.75 2.60
C ASP A 41 -2.33 15.14 3.20
N GLU A 42 -2.81 16.18 2.52
CA GLU A 42 -2.67 17.58 2.94
C GLU A 42 -3.32 17.88 4.31
N GLN A 43 -4.24 17.02 4.74
CA GLN A 43 -4.92 17.11 6.04
C GLN A 43 -4.22 16.25 7.10
N GLY A 44 -3.03 15.71 6.81
CA GLY A 44 -2.24 14.89 7.70
C GLY A 44 -2.79 13.47 7.91
N ARG A 45 -3.80 13.05 7.15
CA ARG A 45 -4.43 11.73 7.27
C ARG A 45 -3.67 10.69 6.47
N ILE A 46 -3.67 9.45 6.95
CA ILE A 46 -2.99 8.33 6.30
C ILE A 46 -3.67 7.97 4.98
N VAL A 47 -2.91 8.03 3.88
CA VAL A 47 -3.32 7.52 2.57
C VAL A 47 -3.01 6.03 2.54
N LEU A 48 -4.05 5.20 2.73
CA LEU A 48 -3.91 3.76 2.76
C LEU A 48 -4.14 3.18 1.34
N PRO A 49 -3.13 2.54 0.73
CA PRO A 49 -3.29 1.95 -0.60
C PRO A 49 -4.39 0.88 -0.61
N MET A 50 -5.12 0.77 -1.73
CA MET A 50 -6.08 -0.30 -1.89
C MET A 50 -5.38 -1.67 -1.84
N GLY A 51 -5.99 -2.64 -1.17
CA GLY A 51 -5.39 -3.98 -0.99
C GLY A 51 -4.29 -4.05 0.07
N GLU A 52 -3.93 -2.95 0.75
CA GLU A 52 -2.88 -3.00 1.75
C GLU A 52 -3.26 -3.93 2.92
N ARG A 53 -2.32 -4.77 3.34
CA ARG A 53 -2.50 -5.80 4.37
C ARG A 53 -1.36 -5.87 5.38
N PHE A 54 -0.32 -5.07 5.22
CA PHE A 54 0.73 -4.91 6.22
C PHE A 54 0.60 -3.55 6.90
N CYS A 55 0.86 -3.52 8.22
CA CYS A 55 0.92 -2.24 8.92
C CYS A 55 2.24 -1.55 8.61
N ARG A 56 2.20 -0.36 8.00
CA ARG A 56 3.39 0.47 7.75
C ARG A 56 3.39 1.74 8.59
N MET A 57 2.68 1.74 9.71
CA MET A 57 2.74 2.88 10.62
C MET A 57 4.08 2.87 11.36
N PRO A 58 4.71 4.03 11.59
CA PRO A 58 5.88 4.10 12.47
C PRO A 58 5.51 3.64 13.89
N HIS A 59 6.50 3.08 14.58
CA HIS A 59 6.39 2.71 15.98
C HIS A 59 6.15 3.97 16.81
N ARG A 60 5.20 3.90 17.74
CA ARG A 60 4.81 5.05 18.55
C ARG A 60 5.90 5.33 19.59
N GLY A 61 6.53 6.50 19.52
CA GLY A 61 7.59 6.90 20.45
C GLY A 61 9.00 6.47 20.05
N GLY A 62 9.20 5.94 18.84
CA GLY A 62 10.53 5.80 18.23
C GLY A 62 10.84 6.97 17.29
N ASP A 63 12.07 7.05 16.78
CA ASP A 63 12.55 8.11 15.86
C ASP A 63 11.90 8.11 14.46
N GLY A 64 10.75 7.45 14.28
CA GLY A 64 10.03 7.37 13.01
C GLY A 64 10.61 6.39 11.98
N ILE A 65 11.79 5.83 12.25
CA ILE A 65 12.48 4.89 11.36
C ILE A 65 11.92 3.47 11.47
N GLN A 66 11.57 3.04 12.68
CA GLN A 66 11.08 1.69 12.93
C GLN A 66 9.57 1.60 12.71
N LEU A 67 9.11 0.63 11.91
CA LEU A 67 7.69 0.36 11.70
C LEU A 67 7.07 -0.42 12.88
N CYS A 68 5.73 -0.45 12.90
CA CYS A 68 4.92 -1.20 13.86
C CYS A 68 5.45 -2.64 14.03
N SER A 69 5.58 -3.10 15.28
CA SER A 69 6.07 -4.44 15.62
C SER A 69 5.16 -5.56 15.13
N LYS A 70 3.88 -5.25 14.83
CA LYS A 70 2.99 -6.18 14.14
C LYS A 70 3.35 -6.21 12.64
N ASP A 71 4.31 -7.05 12.32
CA ASP A 71 4.87 -7.27 10.99
C ASP A 71 4.16 -8.38 10.19
N GLY A 72 3.28 -9.17 10.82
CA GLY A 72 2.49 -10.19 10.13
C GLY A 72 1.40 -9.64 9.20
N LEU A 73 1.00 -10.45 8.23
CA LEU A 73 -0.10 -10.15 7.31
C LEU A 73 -1.46 -10.12 8.03
N PHE A 74 -2.18 -9.02 7.95
CA PHE A 74 -3.56 -8.92 8.48
C PHE A 74 -4.51 -9.70 7.61
N SER A 75 -5.53 -10.38 8.14
CA SER A 75 -6.50 -11.18 7.35
C SER A 75 -7.27 -10.39 6.27
N GLY A 76 -7.28 -9.06 6.34
CA GLY A 76 -7.89 -8.22 5.32
C GLY A 76 -7.75 -6.73 5.62
N TYR A 77 -8.10 -5.92 4.62
CA TYR A 77 -7.96 -4.46 4.62
C TYR A 77 -8.69 -3.77 5.80
N GLN A 78 -9.90 -4.20 6.15
CA GLN A 78 -10.64 -3.60 7.27
C GLN A 78 -10.01 -3.89 8.63
N ASN A 79 -9.40 -5.07 8.80
CA ASN A 79 -8.69 -5.42 10.03
C ASN A 79 -7.43 -4.56 10.21
N LEU A 80 -6.72 -4.29 9.12
CA LEU A 80 -5.60 -3.35 9.13
C LEU A 80 -6.07 -1.93 9.50
N LYS A 81 -7.15 -1.43 8.87
CA LYS A 81 -7.72 -0.12 9.21
C LYS A 81 -8.11 -0.01 10.68
N GLY A 82 -8.73 -1.06 11.22
CA GLY A 82 -9.07 -1.16 12.63
C GLY A 82 -7.83 -1.06 13.51
N HIS A 83 -6.77 -1.83 13.19
CA HIS A 83 -5.51 -1.77 13.92
C HIS A 83 -4.86 -0.39 13.88
N ILE A 84 -4.79 0.27 12.73
CA ILE A 84 -4.24 1.63 12.63
C ILE A 84 -5.00 2.60 13.53
N ARG A 85 -6.34 2.57 13.48
CA ARG A 85 -7.19 3.46 14.31
C ARG A 85 -7.06 3.18 15.81
N MET A 86 -7.02 1.91 16.21
CA MET A 86 -7.02 1.53 17.64
C MET A 86 -5.63 1.59 18.26
N THR A 87 -4.62 1.07 17.56
CA THR A 87 -3.25 0.94 18.08
C THR A 87 -2.44 2.20 17.85
N HIS A 88 -2.52 2.78 16.65
CA HIS A 88 -1.75 3.99 16.31
C HIS A 88 -2.51 5.30 16.59
N LYS A 89 -3.84 5.23 16.80
CA LYS A 89 -4.72 6.40 17.03
C LYS A 89 -4.68 7.42 15.89
N GLU A 90 -4.48 6.92 14.68
CA GLU A 90 -4.30 7.73 13.48
C GLU A 90 -5.56 7.75 12.61
N VAL A 91 -5.75 8.86 11.90
CA VAL A 91 -6.89 9.06 11.03
C VAL A 91 -6.52 8.64 9.62
N ILE A 92 -7.33 7.76 9.04
CA ILE A 92 -7.15 7.27 7.66
C ILE A 92 -8.00 8.13 6.75
N ALA A 93 -7.42 8.60 5.65
CA ALA A 93 -8.13 9.35 4.62
C ALA A 93 -9.36 8.54 4.14
N PRO A 94 -10.51 9.19 3.92
CA PRO A 94 -11.68 8.50 3.42
C PRO A 94 -11.37 7.93 2.04
N ALA A 95 -11.69 6.65 1.84
CA ALA A 95 -11.80 6.13 0.47
C ALA A 95 -12.97 6.86 -0.20
N HIS A 96 -12.81 7.35 -1.44
CA HIS A 96 -13.97 7.93 -2.13
C HIS A 96 -15.07 6.88 -2.25
N ARG A 97 -16.31 7.30 -1.99
CA ARG A 97 -17.50 6.47 -2.08
C ARG A 97 -17.81 6.19 -3.56
N GLY A 98 -17.74 4.93 -3.95
CA GLY A 98 -18.02 4.45 -5.31
C GLY A 98 -17.40 3.07 -5.54
N ALA A 99 -17.87 2.34 -6.55
CA ALA A 99 -17.14 1.17 -7.03
C ALA A 99 -15.77 1.63 -7.55
N SER A 100 -14.70 0.86 -7.29
CA SER A 100 -13.39 1.14 -7.88
C SER A 100 -13.52 1.10 -9.40
N THR A 101 -13.13 2.19 -10.05
CA THR A 101 -13.03 2.23 -11.50
C THR A 101 -11.89 1.31 -11.95
N GLN A 102 -11.96 0.84 -13.20
CA GLN A 102 -10.87 0.04 -13.79
C GLN A 102 -9.54 0.81 -13.72
N ALA A 103 -9.55 2.12 -13.96
CA ALA A 103 -8.38 2.99 -13.82
C ALA A 103 -7.73 2.89 -12.43
N GLU A 104 -8.52 2.89 -11.35
CA GLU A 104 -7.99 2.76 -10.00
C GLU A 104 -7.40 1.38 -9.71
N ILE A 105 -7.95 0.33 -10.33
CA ILE A 105 -7.39 -1.02 -10.25
C ILE A 105 -6.05 -1.07 -10.99
N ASP A 106 -5.97 -0.49 -12.18
CA ASP A 106 -4.74 -0.38 -12.96
C ASP A 106 -3.66 0.43 -12.22
N ASP A 107 -4.00 1.58 -11.63
CA ASP A 107 -3.09 2.40 -10.83
C ASP A 107 -2.59 1.66 -9.60
N THR A 108 -3.48 0.95 -8.90
CA THR A 108 -3.10 0.12 -7.73
C THR A 108 -2.20 -1.04 -8.14
N THR A 109 -2.49 -1.65 -9.28
CA THR A 109 -1.70 -2.75 -9.83
C THR A 109 -0.29 -2.28 -10.21
N ASN A 110 -0.18 -1.13 -10.86
CA ASN A 110 1.09 -0.49 -11.18
C ASN A 110 1.88 -0.16 -9.90
N TYR A 111 1.20 0.37 -8.88
CA TYR A 111 1.80 0.65 -7.58
C TYR A 111 2.48 -0.57 -6.97
N TYR A 112 1.78 -1.71 -6.87
CA TYR A 112 2.38 -2.93 -6.31
C TYR A 112 3.49 -3.52 -7.20
N THR A 113 3.40 -3.33 -8.51
CA THR A 113 4.44 -3.76 -9.45
C THR A 113 5.75 -3.02 -9.18
N LEU A 114 5.69 -1.69 -9.11
CA LEU A 114 6.85 -0.86 -8.78
C LEU A 114 7.36 -1.11 -7.36
N LEU A 115 6.44 -1.25 -6.40
CA LEU A 115 6.79 -1.52 -5.01
C LEU A 115 7.56 -2.83 -4.87
N VAL A 116 7.07 -3.91 -5.45
CA VAL A 116 7.75 -5.21 -5.41
C VAL A 116 9.10 -5.14 -6.12
N ALA A 117 9.18 -4.51 -7.30
CA ALA A 117 10.44 -4.37 -8.02
C ALA A 117 11.52 -3.69 -7.15
N ARG A 118 11.16 -2.59 -6.47
CA ARG A 118 12.05 -1.91 -5.52
C ARG A 118 12.44 -2.81 -4.34
N LEU A 119 11.47 -3.50 -3.74
CA LEU A 119 11.71 -4.37 -2.58
C LEU A 119 12.60 -5.57 -2.91
N THR A 120 12.55 -6.06 -4.16
CA THR A 120 13.40 -7.16 -4.64
C THR A 120 14.72 -6.71 -5.24
N GLY A 121 14.97 -5.39 -5.34
CA GLY A 121 16.16 -4.84 -6.00
C GLY A 121 16.20 -5.10 -7.51
N ALA A 122 15.04 -5.34 -8.14
CA ALA A 122 14.89 -5.50 -9.59
C ALA A 122 14.59 -4.17 -10.31
N ASP A 123 14.77 -3.05 -9.60
CA ASP A 123 14.54 -1.69 -10.09
C ASP A 123 15.89 -1.06 -10.49
N ASP A 124 16.06 -0.76 -11.78
CA ASP A 124 17.24 -0.05 -12.32
C ASP A 124 17.22 1.49 -12.04
N GLY A 125 16.27 1.98 -11.24
CA GLY A 125 16.37 3.29 -10.58
C GLY A 125 15.68 4.49 -11.21
N GLU A 126 14.54 4.36 -11.90
CA GLU A 126 13.86 5.51 -12.55
C GLU A 126 12.31 5.49 -12.40
N GLY A 127 11.79 5.19 -11.20
CA GLY A 127 10.34 5.23 -10.95
C GLY A 127 9.96 5.81 -9.59
N GLU A 128 9.29 6.97 -9.56
CA GLU A 128 8.66 7.47 -8.34
C GLU A 128 7.47 6.57 -7.97
N ILE A 129 7.51 5.97 -6.78
CA ILE A 129 6.42 5.13 -6.27
C ILE A 129 5.47 6.01 -5.46
N ALA A 130 4.60 6.73 -6.16
CA ALA A 130 3.49 7.42 -5.51
C ALA A 130 2.41 6.40 -5.14
N THR A 131 1.95 6.40 -3.90
CA THR A 131 0.70 5.69 -3.54
C THR A 131 -0.40 6.28 -4.41
N PRO A 132 -1.15 5.46 -5.16
CA PRO A 132 -2.19 5.97 -6.03
C PRO A 132 -3.21 6.69 -5.16
N ARG A 133 -3.14 8.03 -5.19
CA ARG A 133 -4.21 8.88 -4.73
C ARG A 133 -5.30 8.71 -5.78
N LYS A 134 -6.54 8.53 -5.36
CA LYS A 134 -7.63 8.89 -6.26
C LYS A 134 -7.32 10.30 -6.71
N ALA A 135 -7.13 10.51 -8.02
CA ALA A 135 -7.01 11.85 -8.55
C ALA A 135 -8.22 12.60 -7.99
N SER A 136 -7.96 13.58 -7.11
CA SER A 136 -8.92 14.66 -6.94
C SER A 136 -9.20 15.11 -8.35
N GLY A 137 -10.47 15.08 -8.75
CA GLY A 137 -10.86 15.63 -10.02
C GLY A 137 -10.37 17.07 -10.06
N GLU A 138 -9.23 17.29 -10.69
CA GLU A 138 -8.88 18.58 -11.23
C GLU A 138 -9.75 18.70 -12.47
N SER A 139 -11.01 19.03 -12.23
CA SER A 139 -11.76 19.79 -13.21
C SER A 139 -10.99 21.10 -13.36
N VAL A 140 -10.07 21.14 -14.32
CA VAL A 140 -9.73 22.39 -14.99
C VAL A 140 -11.03 22.85 -15.65
N VAL A 141 -11.84 23.56 -14.89
CA VAL A 141 -12.93 24.37 -15.41
C VAL A 141 -12.40 25.79 -15.56
N VAL A 142 -12.04 26.03 -16.82
CA VAL A 142 -11.94 27.32 -17.56
C VAL A 142 -10.84 28.28 -17.14
#